data_AF-A0A1S8BDB8-F1
#
_entry.id   AF-A0A1S8BDB8-F1
#
_cell.length_a   1.000
_cell.length_b   1.000
_cell.length_c   1.000
_cell.angle_alpha   90.00
_cell.angle_beta   90.00
_cell.angle_gamma   90.00
#
_symmetry.space_group_name_H-M   'P 1'
#
loop_
_entity.id
_entity.type
_entity.pdbx_description
1 polymer ?
#
loop_
_entity_poly.entity_id
_entity_poly.type
_entity_poly.pdbx_seq_one_letter_code
_entity_poly.pdbx_strand_id
1 'polypeptide(L)'
;MTDIKPHIDAWMTACSRSPNLSYFPQPVDATDPPPAVISTTASANSTDAQHSSNTRVFRLYCLAFHHFPDDLARKVLESTINTSDGFAILELQDRRLASLILMILDFWLMFVVTILWFWHDPLQLLFTYLIPILPFTLSFDGLVSSLRTRTFMEIMALVDSSLETALHGAQGRVFRRVLQETGTAEIEGWVFKGGRELHTWPIGYMNYVVGRRINGRN
;
A
#
# COMPACT_ATOMS: atom_id res chain seq x y z
N MET A 1 0.17 0.42 -10.29
CA MET A 1 -0.32 1.57 -9.50
C MET A 1 -1.74 1.83 -9.97
N THR A 2 -2.73 1.63 -9.11
CA THR A 2 -4.16 1.84 -9.44
C THR A 2 -4.53 3.25 -9.01
N ASP A 3 -4.60 4.17 -9.97
CA ASP A 3 -5.16 5.49 -9.75
C ASP A 3 -6.68 5.43 -10.04
N ILE A 4 -7.49 6.24 -9.36
CA ILE A 4 -8.92 6.41 -9.67
C ILE A 4 -9.07 7.02 -11.07
N LYS A 5 -8.12 7.88 -11.48
CA LYS A 5 -8.06 8.48 -12.82
C LYS A 5 -6.66 8.31 -13.39
N PRO A 6 -6.32 7.13 -13.91
CA PRO A 6 -4.97 6.86 -14.38
C PRO A 6 -4.64 7.75 -15.58
N HIS A 7 -3.45 8.36 -15.57
CA HIS A 7 -2.88 9.04 -16.72
C HIS A 7 -2.43 8.01 -17.78
N ILE A 8 -3.39 7.48 -18.54
CA ILE A 8 -3.18 6.41 -19.53
C ILE A 8 -2.09 6.78 -20.54
N ASP A 9 -2.05 8.01 -21.02
CA ASP A 9 -1.03 8.47 -21.99
C ASP A 9 0.40 8.37 -21.44
N ALA A 10 0.58 8.67 -20.16
CA ALA A 10 1.88 8.53 -19.49
C ALA A 10 2.28 7.06 -19.38
N TRP A 11 1.34 6.18 -19.03
CA TRP A 11 1.57 4.74 -18.98
C TRP A 11 1.85 4.14 -20.36
N MET A 12 1.12 4.55 -21.41
CA MET A 12 1.40 4.16 -22.79
C MET A 12 2.81 4.56 -23.21
N THR A 13 3.20 5.80 -22.92
CA THR A 13 4.54 6.30 -23.21
C THR A 13 5.60 5.50 -22.45
N ALA A 14 5.39 5.21 -21.16
CA ALA A 14 6.34 4.43 -20.37
C ALA A 14 6.46 2.98 -20.89
N CYS A 15 5.35 2.33 -21.22
CA CYS A 15 5.34 0.96 -21.77
C CYS A 15 5.99 0.88 -23.15
N SER A 16 5.84 1.92 -24.00
CA SER A 16 6.53 1.96 -25.30
C SER A 16 8.06 1.95 -25.19
N ARG A 17 8.60 2.28 -24.01
CA ARG A 17 10.05 2.33 -23.73
C ARG A 17 10.56 1.09 -23.00
N SER A 18 9.71 0.17 -22.58
CA SER A 18 10.12 -1.02 -21.82
C SER A 18 9.23 -2.23 -22.13
N PRO A 19 9.79 -3.35 -22.62
CA PRO A 19 9.03 -4.57 -22.87
C PRO A 19 8.58 -5.27 -21.58
N ASN A 20 9.12 -4.87 -20.42
CA ASN A 20 8.81 -5.45 -19.11
C ASN A 20 7.76 -4.64 -18.34
N LEU A 21 7.22 -3.57 -18.93
CA LEU A 21 6.20 -2.72 -18.32
C LEU A 21 4.90 -2.84 -19.12
N SER A 22 3.80 -3.09 -18.43
CA SER A 22 2.46 -3.12 -18.99
C SER A 22 1.49 -2.42 -18.05
N TYR A 23 0.30 -2.10 -18.53
CA TYR A 23 -0.76 -1.48 -17.73
C TYR A 23 -2.13 -2.03 -18.14
N PHE A 24 -3.09 -1.91 -17.23
CA PHE A 24 -4.50 -2.22 -17.49
C PHE A 24 -5.29 -0.91 -17.45
N PRO A 25 -5.93 -0.50 -18.56
CA PRO A 25 -6.66 0.78 -18.60
C PRO A 25 -7.94 0.79 -17.76
N GLN A 26 -8.49 -0.39 -17.46
CA GLN A 26 -9.73 -0.55 -16.72
C GLN A 26 -9.45 -0.67 -15.22
N PRO A 27 -10.39 -0.22 -14.36
CA PRO A 27 -10.32 -0.50 -12.94
C PRO A 27 -10.19 -2.01 -12.67
N VAL A 28 -9.34 -2.37 -11.72
CA VAL A 28 -9.13 -3.76 -11.29
C VAL A 28 -9.58 -3.92 -9.85
N ASP A 29 -10.41 -4.92 -9.59
CA ASP A 29 -10.75 -5.32 -8.23
C ASP A 29 -9.56 -6.03 -7.59
N ALA A 30 -9.04 -5.48 -6.49
CA ALA A 30 -7.89 -6.06 -5.78
C ALA A 30 -8.26 -7.38 -5.06
N THR A 31 -9.54 -7.65 -4.81
CA THR A 31 -10.02 -8.88 -4.19
C THR A 31 -10.10 -10.05 -5.17
N ASP A 32 -10.27 -9.76 -6.46
CA ASP A 32 -10.33 -10.79 -7.51
C ASP A 32 -9.75 -10.24 -8.82
N PRO A 33 -8.41 -10.02 -8.87
CA PRO A 33 -7.78 -9.50 -10.08
C PRO A 33 -7.84 -10.57 -11.19
N PRO A 34 -8.14 -10.18 -12.44
CA PRO A 34 -8.17 -11.14 -13.53
C PRO A 34 -6.77 -11.72 -13.79
N PRO A 35 -6.64 -12.98 -14.25
CA PRO A 35 -5.35 -13.63 -14.44
C PRO A 35 -4.36 -12.83 -15.29
N ALA A 36 -4.86 -12.09 -16.30
CA ALA A 36 -4.05 -11.24 -17.15
C ALA A 36 -3.32 -10.12 -16.39
N VAL A 37 -3.90 -9.61 -15.29
CA VAL A 37 -3.27 -8.60 -14.42
C VAL A 37 -2.18 -9.22 -13.54
N ILE A 38 -2.39 -10.47 -13.13
CA ILE A 38 -1.50 -11.19 -12.21
C ILE A 38 -0.25 -11.67 -12.95
N SER A 39 -0.42 -12.19 -14.16
CA SER A 39 0.67 -12.70 -14.98
C SER A 39 0.43 -12.40 -16.46
N THR A 40 1.38 -11.70 -17.07
CA THR A 40 1.39 -11.44 -18.52
C THR A 40 1.77 -12.68 -19.35
N THR A 41 2.21 -13.75 -18.69
CA THR A 41 2.56 -15.04 -19.32
C THR A 41 1.47 -16.09 -19.16
N ALA A 42 0.40 -15.81 -18.40
CA ALA A 42 -0.78 -16.68 -18.33
C ALA A 42 -1.54 -16.61 -19.67
N SER A 43 -1.52 -17.72 -20.42
CA SER A 43 -2.23 -17.80 -21.69
C SER A 43 -3.75 -17.76 -21.48
N ALA A 44 -4.46 -16.88 -22.19
CA ALA A 44 -5.91 -16.74 -22.14
C ALA A 44 -6.69 -18.01 -22.61
N ASN A 45 -6.00 -19.00 -23.18
CA ASN A 45 -6.60 -20.21 -23.75
C ASN A 45 -6.53 -21.44 -22.83
N SER A 46 -5.94 -21.36 -21.63
CA SER A 46 -5.97 -22.47 -20.68
C SER A 46 -7.20 -22.36 -19.78
N THR A 47 -8.20 -23.20 -20.04
CA THR A 47 -9.38 -23.35 -19.16
C THR A 47 -9.04 -23.92 -17.78
N ASP A 48 -7.84 -24.49 -17.64
CA ASP A 48 -7.20 -24.71 -16.35
C ASP A 48 -6.34 -23.50 -16.01
N ALA A 49 -6.85 -22.58 -15.21
CA ALA A 49 -6.13 -21.44 -14.65
C ALA A 49 -5.05 -21.86 -13.63
N GLN A 50 -4.43 -23.01 -13.83
CA GLN A 50 -3.26 -23.41 -13.07
C GLN A 50 -2.14 -22.46 -13.52
N HIS A 51 -1.66 -21.64 -12.61
CA HIS A 51 -0.55 -20.71 -12.85
C HIS A 51 0.71 -21.53 -13.22
N SER A 52 0.83 -21.90 -14.49
CA SER A 52 1.86 -22.78 -15.04
C SER A 52 3.00 -22.02 -15.69
N SER A 53 3.04 -20.69 -15.53
CA SER A 53 4.20 -19.90 -15.92
C SER A 53 5.31 -20.09 -14.89
N ASN A 54 6.54 -20.34 -15.34
CA ASN A 54 7.76 -20.35 -14.51
C ASN A 54 8.13 -18.95 -13.94
N THR A 55 7.16 -18.04 -13.82
CA THR A 55 7.33 -16.66 -13.37
C THR A 55 6.69 -16.48 -12.00
N ARG A 56 7.47 -15.96 -11.05
CA ARG A 56 7.01 -15.61 -9.72
C ARG A 56 6.14 -14.36 -9.77
N VAL A 57 5.02 -14.39 -9.04
CA VAL A 57 4.12 -13.24 -8.93
C VAL A 57 4.40 -12.50 -7.63
N PHE A 58 4.59 -11.19 -7.72
CA PHE A 58 4.74 -10.31 -6.56
C PHE A 58 3.70 -9.18 -6.60
N ARG A 59 2.86 -9.08 -5.56
CA ARG A 59 1.86 -8.00 -5.45
C ARG A 59 2.37 -6.87 -4.56
N LEU A 60 2.33 -5.63 -5.05
CA LEU A 60 2.85 -4.47 -4.34
C LEU A 60 1.74 -3.45 -4.08
N TYR A 61 1.59 -3.07 -2.82
CA TYR A 61 0.66 -2.04 -2.35
C TYR A 61 1.48 -0.88 -1.77
N CYS A 62 1.57 0.23 -2.51
CA CYS A 62 2.24 1.44 -2.05
C CYS A 62 1.19 2.52 -1.75
N LEU A 63 1.16 3.04 -0.52
CA LEU A 63 0.22 4.09 -0.09
C LEU A 63 -1.24 3.79 -0.46
N ALA A 64 -1.65 2.53 -0.36
CA ALA A 64 -2.95 2.10 -0.84
C ALA A 64 -3.73 1.31 0.19
N PHE A 65 -3.04 0.61 1.10
CA PHE A 65 -3.68 -0.41 1.92
C PHE A 65 -4.55 0.21 3.03
N HIS A 66 -4.22 1.43 3.48
CA HIS A 66 -5.02 2.22 4.41
C HIS A 66 -6.39 2.68 3.84
N HIS A 67 -6.63 2.56 2.53
CA HIS A 67 -7.94 2.84 1.94
C HIS A 67 -8.95 1.69 2.12
N PHE A 68 -8.48 0.46 2.31
CA PHE A 68 -9.36 -0.69 2.48
C PHE A 68 -9.94 -0.73 3.90
N PRO A 69 -11.27 -0.79 4.09
CA PRO A 69 -11.87 -1.18 5.37
C PRO A 69 -11.52 -2.64 5.71
N ASP A 70 -11.71 -3.05 6.96
CA ASP A 70 -11.20 -4.36 7.45
C ASP A 70 -11.76 -5.57 6.69
N ASP A 71 -13.05 -5.56 6.36
CA ASP A 71 -13.71 -6.61 5.58
C ASP A 71 -13.12 -6.74 4.17
N LEU A 72 -12.86 -5.61 3.52
CA LEU A 72 -12.25 -5.58 2.20
C LEU A 72 -10.76 -5.93 2.24
N ALA A 73 -10.04 -5.44 3.26
CA ALA A 73 -8.63 -5.72 3.46
C ALA A 73 -8.36 -7.22 3.65
N ARG A 74 -9.25 -7.94 4.37
CA ARG A 74 -9.18 -9.41 4.48
C ARG A 74 -9.27 -10.08 3.12
N LYS A 75 -10.28 -9.73 2.32
CA LYS A 75 -10.47 -10.29 0.97
C LYS A 75 -9.28 -10.00 0.05
N VAL A 76 -8.72 -8.78 0.13
CA VAL A 76 -7.51 -8.42 -0.62
C VAL A 76 -6.31 -9.26 -0.18
N LEU A 77 -6.12 -9.49 1.12
CA LEU A 77 -5.03 -10.32 1.64
C LEU A 77 -5.22 -11.80 1.27
N GLU A 78 -6.44 -12.33 1.38
CA GLU A 78 -6.79 -13.69 0.97
C GLU A 78 -6.49 -13.91 -0.52
N SER A 79 -6.97 -13.00 -1.38
CA SER A 79 -6.65 -12.97 -2.80
C SER A 79 -5.14 -12.93 -3.04
N THR A 80 -4.43 -12.07 -2.31
CA THR A 80 -2.97 -11.92 -2.43
C THR A 80 -2.24 -13.21 -2.08
N ILE A 81 -2.59 -13.85 -0.97
CA ILE A 81 -2.00 -15.10 -0.48
C ILE A 81 -2.28 -16.26 -1.47
N ASN A 82 -3.46 -16.26 -2.09
CA ASN A 82 -3.87 -17.31 -3.03
C ASN A 82 -3.24 -17.15 -4.41
N THR A 83 -3.01 -15.93 -4.88
CA THR A 83 -2.61 -15.65 -6.26
C THR A 83 -1.19 -15.11 -6.43
N SER A 84 -0.38 -15.06 -5.37
CA SER A 84 1.01 -14.57 -5.45
C SER A 84 2.02 -15.48 -4.74
N ASP A 85 3.30 -15.34 -5.10
CA ASP A 85 4.43 -15.96 -4.42
C ASP A 85 5.01 -15.05 -3.32
N GLY A 86 4.73 -13.75 -3.41
CA GLY A 86 5.14 -12.75 -2.44
C GLY A 86 4.33 -11.46 -2.57
N PHE A 87 4.35 -10.65 -1.52
CA PHE A 87 3.76 -9.31 -1.58
C PHE A 87 4.47 -8.34 -0.64
N ALA A 88 4.27 -7.05 -0.88
CA ALA A 88 4.64 -5.98 0.05
C ALA A 88 3.54 -4.93 0.18
N ILE A 89 3.36 -4.46 1.41
CA ILE A 89 2.58 -3.28 1.77
C ILE A 89 3.56 -2.23 2.27
N LEU A 90 3.62 -1.07 1.63
CA LEU A 90 4.52 0.04 1.94
C LEU A 90 3.69 1.30 2.25
N GLU A 91 3.86 1.86 3.44
CA GLU A 91 3.15 3.05 3.92
C GLU A 91 4.15 4.09 4.45
N LEU A 92 4.16 5.30 3.88
CA LEU A 92 5.07 6.40 4.31
C LEU A 92 4.56 7.17 5.53
N GLN A 93 3.36 6.84 6.01
CA GLN A 93 2.68 7.55 7.08
C GLN A 93 2.19 6.55 8.13
N ASP A 94 2.25 6.94 9.40
CA ASP A 94 1.73 6.15 10.51
C ASP A 94 1.05 7.01 11.58
N ARG A 95 0.54 6.33 12.62
CA ARG A 95 -0.23 6.95 13.71
C ARG A 95 0.66 7.59 14.77
N ARG A 96 1.98 7.65 14.58
CA ARG A 96 2.89 8.24 15.57
C ARG A 96 2.81 9.75 15.46
N LEU A 97 2.99 10.42 16.60
CA LEU A 97 2.97 11.87 16.68
C LEU A 97 3.93 12.53 15.68
N ALA A 98 5.12 11.95 15.47
CA ALA A 98 6.08 12.44 14.49
C ALA A 98 5.54 12.44 13.05
N SER A 99 4.85 11.37 12.64
CA SER A 99 4.23 11.30 11.31
C SER A 99 3.05 12.27 11.20
N LEU A 100 2.22 12.40 12.24
CA LEU A 100 1.12 13.38 12.28
C LEU A 100 1.64 14.82 12.19
N ILE A 101 2.75 15.14 12.89
CA ILE A 101 3.41 16.44 12.78
C ILE A 101 3.90 16.68 11.35
N LEU A 102 4.50 15.67 10.70
CA LEU A 102 4.90 15.80 9.29
C LEU A 102 3.71 16.10 8.37
N MET A 103 2.54 15.47 8.58
CA MET A 103 1.34 15.77 7.81
C MET A 103 0.83 17.19 8.05
N ILE A 104 0.97 17.72 9.27
CA ILE A 104 0.67 19.13 9.57
C ILE A 104 1.69 20.06 8.92
N LEU A 105 2.97 19.69 8.90
CA LEU A 105 4.02 20.48 8.25
C LEU A 105 3.85 20.54 6.73
N ASP A 106 3.21 19.53 6.14
CA ASP A 106 2.88 19.51 4.71
C ASP A 106 1.95 20.67 4.30
N PHE A 107 1.07 21.11 5.22
CA PHE A 107 0.27 22.34 5.05
C PHE A 107 1.16 23.55 4.74
N TRP A 108 2.24 23.72 5.51
CA TRP A 108 3.19 24.83 5.32
C TRP A 108 4.08 24.61 4.10
N LEU A 109 4.49 23.37 3.86
CA LEU A 109 5.31 23.01 2.71
C LEU A 109 4.63 23.38 1.39
N MET A 110 3.31 23.21 1.29
CA MET A 110 2.54 23.57 0.09
C MET A 110 2.68 25.04 -0.33
N PHE A 111 2.83 25.97 0.61
CA PHE A 111 3.08 27.38 0.29
C PHE A 111 4.46 27.61 -0.34
N VAL A 112 5.44 26.76 -0.05
CA VAL A 112 6.79 26.84 -0.65
C VAL A 112 6.80 26.13 -2.00
N VAL A 113 6.29 24.90 -2.06
CA VAL A 113 6.22 24.06 -3.26
C VAL A 113 5.45 24.75 -4.38
N THR A 114 4.34 25.43 -4.06
CA THR A 114 3.49 26.09 -5.07
C THR A 114 4.25 27.17 -5.85
N ILE A 115 5.11 27.97 -5.22
CA ILE A 115 5.96 28.94 -5.94
C ILE A 115 7.00 28.25 -6.81
N LEU A 116 7.58 27.13 -6.37
CA LEU A 116 8.67 26.48 -7.10
C LEU A 116 8.20 25.78 -8.37
N TRP A 117 7.05 25.12 -8.32
CA TRP A 117 6.57 24.28 -9.42
C TRP A 117 5.33 24.80 -10.13
N PHE A 118 4.50 25.61 -9.47
CA PHE A 118 3.15 25.95 -9.93
C PHE A 118 2.92 27.46 -10.05
N TRP A 119 3.98 28.26 -10.13
CA TRP A 119 3.87 29.73 -10.19
C TRP A 119 3.13 30.27 -11.42
N HIS A 120 3.00 29.48 -12.48
CA HIS A 120 2.27 29.86 -13.69
C HIS A 120 0.77 29.48 -13.65
N ASP A 121 0.32 28.72 -12.65
CA ASP A 121 -1.07 28.26 -12.57
C ASP A 121 -1.88 29.19 -11.66
N PRO A 122 -2.72 30.09 -12.23
CA PRO A 122 -3.46 31.06 -11.43
C PRO A 122 -4.50 30.41 -10.51
N LEU A 123 -5.07 29.26 -10.89
CA LEU A 123 -6.03 28.55 -10.04
C LEU A 123 -5.34 27.92 -8.85
N GLN A 124 -4.17 27.31 -9.06
CA GLN A 124 -3.39 26.75 -7.97
C GLN A 124 -2.90 27.85 -7.03
N LEU A 125 -2.44 28.99 -7.54
CA LEU A 125 -2.06 30.14 -6.71
C LEU A 125 -3.25 30.66 -5.87
N LEU A 126 -4.44 30.78 -6.47
CA LEU A 126 -5.66 31.20 -5.79
C LEU A 126 -6.00 30.26 -4.61
N PHE A 127 -6.01 28.95 -4.87
CA PHE A 127 -6.39 27.93 -3.88
C PHE A 127 -5.28 27.51 -2.92
N THR A 128 -4.05 28.00 -3.11
CA THR A 128 -2.97 27.90 -2.13
C THR A 128 -2.89 29.13 -1.25
N TYR A 129 -2.88 30.35 -1.81
CA TYR A 129 -2.54 31.57 -1.06
C TYR A 129 -3.75 32.38 -0.59
N LEU A 130 -4.81 32.51 -1.40
CA LEU A 130 -5.95 33.36 -1.05
C LEU A 130 -7.03 32.58 -0.30
N ILE A 131 -7.34 31.38 -0.79
CA ILE A 131 -8.31 30.48 -0.19
C ILE A 131 -7.59 29.13 -0.05
N PRO A 132 -6.89 28.85 1.08
CA PRO A 132 -5.92 27.76 1.20
C PRO A 132 -6.59 26.37 1.30
N ILE A 133 -7.41 26.03 0.30
CA ILE A 133 -8.10 24.76 0.17
C ILE A 133 -7.07 23.67 -0.11
N LEU A 134 -6.12 23.88 -1.04
CA LEU A 134 -5.15 22.86 -1.42
C LEU A 134 -4.25 22.43 -0.25
N PRO A 135 -3.60 23.36 0.49
CA PRO A 135 -2.84 22.99 1.69
C PRO A 135 -3.68 22.25 2.73
N PHE A 136 -4.93 22.70 2.95
CA PHE A 136 -5.82 22.07 3.92
C PHE A 136 -6.21 20.66 3.50
N THR A 137 -6.65 20.46 2.26
CA THR A 137 -7.08 19.15 1.77
C THR A 137 -5.95 18.14 1.79
N LEU A 138 -4.74 18.55 1.39
CA LEU A 138 -3.58 17.65 1.35
C LEU A 138 -3.15 17.24 2.76
N SER A 139 -3.03 18.21 3.68
CA SER A 139 -2.66 17.94 5.08
C SER A 139 -3.72 17.10 5.79
N PHE A 140 -5.01 17.39 5.55
CA PHE A 140 -6.11 16.62 6.14
C PHE A 140 -6.16 15.18 5.60
N ASP A 141 -6.00 14.99 4.28
CA ASP A 141 -5.95 13.67 3.66
C ASP A 141 -4.78 12.84 4.21
N GLY A 142 -3.61 13.45 4.35
CA GLY A 142 -2.45 12.83 5.00
C GLY A 142 -2.71 12.45 6.46
N LEU A 143 -3.36 13.33 7.25
CA LEU A 143 -3.73 13.01 8.63
C LEU A 143 -4.71 11.83 8.71
N VAL A 144 -5.74 11.81 7.88
CA VAL A 144 -6.71 10.70 7.81
C VAL A 144 -6.01 9.40 7.40
N SER A 145 -5.10 9.48 6.43
CA SER A 145 -4.33 8.34 5.95
C SER A 145 -3.38 7.79 7.02
N SER A 146 -2.64 8.66 7.73
CA SER A 146 -1.88 8.31 8.94
C SER A 146 -2.73 7.53 9.94
N LEU A 147 -3.94 8.02 10.25
CA LEU A 147 -4.86 7.40 11.21
C LEU A 147 -5.40 6.03 10.75
N ARG A 148 -5.47 5.80 9.45
CA ARG A 148 -5.92 4.54 8.84
C ARG A 148 -4.78 3.56 8.56
N THR A 149 -3.52 3.99 8.63
CA THR A 149 -2.40 3.07 8.46
C THR A 149 -2.40 2.00 9.54
N ARG A 150 -2.38 0.74 9.09
CA ARG A 150 -2.31 -0.44 9.93
C ARG A 150 -0.87 -0.78 10.30
N THR A 151 -0.67 -1.24 11.52
CA THR A 151 0.56 -1.83 12.03
C THR A 151 0.72 -3.26 11.52
N PHE A 152 1.94 -3.78 11.58
CA PHE A 152 2.23 -5.18 11.24
C PHE A 152 1.26 -6.15 11.92
N MET A 153 0.98 -5.95 13.21
CA MET A 153 0.07 -6.81 13.97
C MET A 153 -1.38 -6.73 13.51
N GLU A 154 -1.88 -5.54 13.19
CA GLU A 154 -3.22 -5.41 12.63
C GLU A 154 -3.31 -6.11 11.27
N ILE A 155 -2.26 -6.06 10.44
CA ILE A 155 -2.22 -6.83 9.19
C ILE A 155 -2.21 -8.34 9.47
N MET A 156 -1.42 -8.83 10.43
CA MET A 156 -1.42 -10.26 10.78
C MET A 156 -2.76 -10.72 11.33
N ALA A 157 -3.47 -9.88 12.08
CA ALA A 157 -4.82 -10.16 12.57
C ALA A 157 -5.86 -10.24 11.43
N LEU A 158 -5.63 -9.52 10.33
CA LEU A 158 -6.45 -9.65 9.12
C LEU A 158 -6.16 -10.97 8.38
N VAL A 159 -4.91 -11.43 8.40
CA VAL A 159 -4.49 -12.71 7.78
C VAL A 159 -5.00 -13.91 8.58
N ASP A 160 -4.89 -13.88 9.91
CA ASP A 160 -5.28 -14.97 10.80
C ASP A 160 -6.26 -14.48 11.87
N SER A 161 -7.53 -14.89 11.72
CA SER A 161 -8.61 -14.60 12.66
C SER A 161 -8.38 -15.13 14.08
N SER A 162 -7.55 -16.16 14.25
CA SER A 162 -7.18 -16.67 15.58
C SER A 162 -6.30 -15.66 16.33
N LEU A 163 -5.41 -14.96 15.60
CA LEU A 163 -4.59 -13.89 16.15
C LEU A 163 -5.42 -12.65 16.49
N GLU A 164 -6.42 -12.32 15.67
CA GLU A 164 -7.39 -11.29 16.00
C GLU A 164 -8.09 -11.59 17.33
N THR A 165 -8.60 -12.82 17.49
CA THR A 165 -9.25 -13.25 18.73
C THR A 165 -8.31 -13.13 19.94
N ALA A 166 -7.03 -13.50 19.77
CA ALA A 166 -6.02 -13.35 20.82
C ALA A 166 -5.73 -11.88 21.18
N LEU A 167 -5.70 -10.98 20.19
CA LEU A 167 -5.48 -9.54 20.39
C LEU A 167 -6.66 -8.84 21.08
N HIS A 168 -7.88 -9.35 20.92
CA HIS A 168 -9.08 -8.84 21.62
C HIS A 168 -9.28 -9.47 23.01
N GLY A 169 -8.56 -10.57 23.31
CA GLY A 169 -8.59 -11.23 24.61
C GLY A 169 -7.82 -10.51 25.72
N ALA A 170 -7.85 -11.08 26.94
CA ALA A 170 -7.27 -10.49 28.15
C ALA A 170 -5.76 -10.17 28.05
N GLN A 171 -5.04 -10.85 27.15
CA GLN A 171 -3.59 -10.67 26.94
C GLN A 171 -3.24 -9.69 25.80
N GLY A 172 -4.25 -9.10 25.12
CA GLY A 172 -4.05 -8.24 23.96
C GLY A 172 -3.15 -7.02 24.21
N ARG A 173 -3.17 -6.44 25.42
CA ARG A 173 -2.29 -5.31 25.79
C ARG A 173 -0.81 -5.69 25.83
N VAL A 174 -0.48 -6.91 26.23
CA VAL A 174 0.92 -7.40 26.30
C VAL A 174 1.41 -7.68 24.89
N PHE A 175 0.61 -8.36 24.08
CA PHE A 175 0.93 -8.66 22.68
C PHE A 175 1.14 -7.37 21.84
N ARG A 176 0.27 -6.36 22.04
CA ARG A 176 0.41 -5.04 21.40
C ARG A 176 1.70 -4.30 21.80
N ARG A 177 2.19 -4.48 23.02
CA ARG A 177 3.41 -3.81 23.53
C ARG A 177 4.70 -4.47 23.04
N VAL A 178 4.70 -5.78 22.80
CA VAL A 178 5.90 -6.55 22.43
C VAL A 178 6.19 -6.53 20.92
N LEU A 179 5.17 -6.43 20.06
CA LEU A 179 5.31 -6.56 18.59
C LEU A 179 5.26 -5.24 17.80
N GLN A 180 5.47 -4.10 18.46
CA GLN A 180 5.10 -2.79 17.94
C GLN A 180 6.06 -2.17 16.90
N GLU A 181 6.91 -2.93 16.21
CA GLU A 181 7.78 -2.27 15.21
C GLU A 181 8.45 -3.18 14.19
N THR A 182 8.91 -4.35 14.62
CA THR A 182 9.52 -5.36 13.76
C THR A 182 9.03 -6.71 14.21
N GLY A 183 8.59 -7.52 13.27
CA GLY A 183 8.01 -8.80 13.59
C GLY A 183 8.26 -9.78 12.47
N THR A 184 8.50 -11.02 12.85
CA THR A 184 8.46 -12.15 11.93
C THR A 184 7.34 -13.07 12.37
N ALA A 185 6.49 -13.49 11.44
CA ALA A 185 5.44 -14.46 11.71
C ALA A 185 5.46 -15.53 10.63
N GLU A 186 5.19 -16.77 11.00
CA GLU A 186 4.98 -17.87 10.05
C GLU A 186 3.54 -18.34 10.19
N ILE A 187 2.78 -18.24 9.10
CA ILE A 187 1.35 -18.59 9.05
C ILE A 187 1.13 -19.36 7.75
N GLU A 188 0.59 -20.58 7.84
CA GLU A 188 0.13 -21.38 6.69
C GLU A 188 1.11 -21.45 5.50
N GLY A 189 2.40 -21.68 5.76
CA GLY A 189 3.41 -21.80 4.70
C GLY A 189 3.90 -20.47 4.14
N TRP A 190 3.60 -19.35 4.81
CA TRP A 190 4.12 -18.01 4.52
C TRP A 190 4.98 -17.51 5.67
N VAL A 191 6.05 -16.78 5.32
CA VAL A 191 6.82 -15.95 6.26
C VAL A 191 6.47 -14.50 6.03
N PHE A 192 6.06 -13.82 7.08
CA PHE A 192 5.80 -12.39 7.09
C PHE A 192 6.89 -11.67 7.86
N LYS A 193 7.31 -10.51 7.34
CA LYS A 193 8.25 -9.61 8.00
C LYS A 193 7.67 -8.20 8.00
N GLY A 194 7.49 -7.64 9.18
CA GLY A 194 7.15 -6.22 9.39
C GLY A 194 8.38 -5.43 9.81
N GLY A 195 8.46 -4.17 9.40
CA GLY A 195 9.50 -3.26 9.85
C GLY A 195 9.23 -1.79 9.53
N ARG A 196 10.19 -0.95 9.92
CA ARG A 196 10.15 0.50 9.76
C ARG A 196 11.53 1.03 9.40
N GLU A 197 11.62 1.82 8.33
CA GLU A 197 12.87 2.41 7.85
C GLU A 197 12.75 3.93 7.77
N LEU A 198 13.81 4.66 8.11
CA LEU A 198 13.86 6.11 7.95
C LEU A 198 14.04 6.45 6.47
N HIS A 199 13.12 7.25 5.90
CA HIS A 199 13.25 7.76 4.53
C HIS A 199 13.51 9.28 4.48
N THR A 200 13.01 10.04 5.46
CA THR A 200 13.23 11.49 5.53
C THR A 200 13.72 11.85 6.92
N TRP A 201 15.02 12.14 7.01
CA TRP A 201 15.60 12.57 8.28
C TRP A 201 14.97 13.89 8.76
N PRO A 202 14.71 14.07 10.07
CA PRO A 202 14.99 13.15 11.18
C PRO A 202 13.82 12.21 11.54
N ILE A 203 12.62 12.45 11.02
CA ILE A 203 11.38 11.90 11.60
C ILE A 203 10.42 11.21 10.62
N GLY A 204 10.75 11.17 9.33
CA GLY A 204 9.95 10.52 8.29
C GLY A 204 10.35 9.06 8.12
N TYR A 205 9.43 8.16 8.43
CA TYR A 205 9.64 6.73 8.38
C TYR A 205 8.59 6.03 7.54
N MET A 206 9.03 5.00 6.81
CA MET A 206 8.19 4.13 6.02
C MET A 206 7.99 2.84 6.80
N ASN A 207 6.74 2.42 6.97
CA ASN A 207 6.39 1.12 7.51
C ASN A 207 6.21 0.15 6.34
N TYR A 208 6.72 -1.07 6.52
CA TYR A 208 6.59 -2.12 5.52
C TYR A 208 6.10 -3.42 6.15
N VAL A 209 5.32 -4.17 5.38
CA VAL A 209 4.99 -5.57 5.63
C VAL A 209 5.29 -6.35 4.36
N VAL A 210 6.13 -7.37 4.45
CA VAL A 210 6.48 -8.23 3.33
C VAL A 210 6.06 -9.66 3.67
N GLY A 211 5.31 -10.30 2.79
CA GLY A 211 4.99 -11.73 2.87
C GLY A 211 5.70 -12.49 1.76
N ARG A 212 6.25 -13.65 2.08
CA ARG A 212 6.80 -14.59 1.08
C ARG A 212 6.33 -16.01 1.36
N ARG A 213 6.05 -16.78 0.31
CA ARG A 213 5.75 -18.21 0.44
C ARG A 213 7.04 -18.99 0.75
N ILE A 214 6.98 -19.92 1.71
CA ILE A 214 8.14 -20.75 2.15
C ILE A 214 8.51 -21.76 1.06
N ASN A 215 7.51 -22.42 0.48
CA ASN A 215 7.68 -23.35 -0.62
C ASN A 215 7.14 -22.69 -1.89
N GLY A 216 7.97 -21.90 -2.57
CA GLY A 216 7.61 -21.41 -3.90
C GLY A 216 7.39 -22.61 -4.83
N ARG A 217 6.33 -22.58 -5.66
CA ARG A 217 6.15 -23.54 -6.79
C ARG A 217 7.48 -23.72 -7.52
N ASN A 218 8.05 -24.92 -7.54
CA ASN A 218 9.25 -25.24 -8.32
C ASN A 218 8.99 -25.03 -9.81
#